data_AF-A0A2V9CL04-F1
#
_entry.id   AF-A0A2V9CL04-F1
#
_cell.length_a   1.000
_cell.length_b   1.000
_cell.length_c   1.000
_cell.angle_alpha   90.00
_cell.angle_beta   90.00
_cell.angle_gamma   90.00
#
_symmetry.space_group_name_H-M   'P 1'
#
loop_
_entity.id
_entity.type
_entity.pdbx_description
1 polymer ?
#
loop_
_entity_poly.entity_id
_entity_poly.type
_entity_poly.pdbx_seq_one_letter_code
_entity_poly.pdbx_strand_id
1 'polypeptide(L)'
;MSKRELGRVEALARVRSKQLRLVDAARLMRVCYRQAKRLWKRYREEGAAGLKHRSAGRRSHHAYEPKYRGKVLRLVREKYSGPV
;
A
#
# COMPACT_ATOMS: atom_id res chain seq x y z
N MET A 1 -4.30 3.54 -1.05
CA MET A 1 -3.84 2.18 -1.35
C MET A 1 -3.47 2.14 -2.83
N SER A 2 -2.48 1.34 -3.21
CA SER A 2 -2.15 1.15 -4.63
C SER A 2 -3.19 0.26 -5.33
N LYS A 3 -3.25 0.32 -6.67
CA LYS A 3 -4.10 -0.58 -7.47
C LYS A 3 -3.86 -2.06 -7.13
N ARG A 4 -2.59 -2.43 -6.87
CA ARG A 4 -2.21 -3.79 -6.47
C ARG A 4 -2.80 -4.18 -5.12
N GLU A 5 -2.81 -3.28 -4.14
CA GLU A 5 -3.40 -3.54 -2.82
C GLU A 5 -4.92 -3.69 -2.91
N LEU A 6 -5.58 -2.85 -3.74
CA LEU A 6 -7.02 -2.94 -3.98
C LEU A 6 -7.39 -4.27 -4.67
N GLY A 7 -6.63 -4.71 -5.68
CA GLY A 7 -6.85 -6.02 -6.30
C GLY A 7 -6.70 -7.20 -5.33
N ARG A 8 -5.84 -7.07 -4.30
CA ARG A 8 -5.73 -8.08 -3.22
C ARG A 8 -6.96 -8.07 -2.31
N VAL A 9 -7.50 -6.89 -1.99
CA VAL A 9 -8.74 -6.77 -1.21
C VAL A 9 -9.87 -7.49 -1.95
N GLU A 10 -10.02 -7.23 -3.25
CA GLU A 10 -11.06 -7.84 -4.07
C GLU A 10 -10.90 -9.37 -4.14
N ALA A 11 -9.70 -9.86 -4.44
CA ALA A 11 -9.43 -11.30 -4.51
C ALA A 11 -9.73 -11.99 -3.17
N LEU A 12 -9.33 -11.40 -2.03
CA LEU A 12 -9.59 -11.96 -0.71
C LEU A 12 -11.02 -11.78 -0.24
N ALA A 13 -11.75 -10.77 -0.72
CA ALA A 13 -13.19 -10.66 -0.52
C ALA A 13 -13.93 -11.83 -1.17
N ARG A 14 -13.54 -12.22 -2.40
CA ARG A 14 -14.08 -13.41 -3.09
C ARG A 14 -13.71 -14.72 -2.37
N VAL A 15 -12.53 -14.78 -1.74
CA VAL A 15 -12.16 -15.92 -0.87
C VAL A 15 -13.06 -15.97 0.37
N ARG A 16 -13.33 -14.81 1.00
CA ARG A 16 -14.20 -14.71 2.18
C ARG A 16 -15.64 -15.12 1.87
N SER A 17 -16.16 -14.77 0.69
CA SER A 17 -17.49 -15.18 0.22
C SER A 17 -17.55 -16.62 -0.30
N LYS A 18 -16.46 -17.41 -0.17
CA LYS A 18 -16.34 -18.79 -0.67
C LYS A 18 -16.51 -18.94 -2.19
N GLN A 19 -16.45 -17.85 -2.94
CA GLN A 19 -16.51 -17.84 -4.41
C GLN A 19 -15.17 -18.20 -5.06
N LEU A 20 -14.06 -18.09 -4.31
CA LEU A 20 -12.72 -18.33 -4.82
C LEU A 20 -11.89 -19.11 -3.79
N ARG A 21 -11.13 -20.12 -4.22
CA ARG A 21 -10.17 -20.79 -3.34
C ARG A 21 -8.95 -19.91 -3.12
N LEU A 22 -8.32 -20.01 -1.95
CA LEU A 22 -7.14 -19.21 -1.63
C LEU A 22 -5.95 -19.48 -2.57
N VAL A 23 -5.82 -20.71 -3.08
CA VAL A 23 -4.79 -21.08 -4.08
C VAL A 23 -4.98 -20.31 -5.39
N ASP A 24 -6.22 -20.17 -5.84
CA ASP A 24 -6.54 -19.44 -7.07
C ASP A 24 -6.40 -17.92 -6.88
N ALA A 25 -6.81 -17.41 -5.71
CA ALA A 25 -6.54 -16.03 -5.34
C ALA A 25 -5.03 -15.71 -5.31
N ALA A 26 -4.18 -16.66 -4.91
CA ALA A 26 -2.73 -16.49 -4.94
C ALA A 26 -2.21 -16.26 -6.37
N ARG A 27 -2.76 -17.00 -7.35
CA ARG A 27 -2.45 -16.83 -8.79
C ARG A 27 -2.90 -15.46 -9.29
N LEU A 28 -4.13 -15.04 -8.98
CA LEU A 28 -4.66 -13.71 -9.37
C LEU A 28 -3.82 -12.58 -8.77
N MET A 29 -3.43 -12.70 -7.50
CA MET A 29 -2.59 -11.71 -6.81
C MET A 29 -1.11 -11.77 -7.22
N ARG A 30 -0.71 -12.77 -8.03
CA ARG A 30 0.68 -13.07 -8.44
C ARG A 30 1.61 -13.18 -7.23
N VAL A 31 1.23 -14.00 -6.25
CA VAL A 31 2.04 -14.29 -5.05
C VAL A 31 2.09 -15.78 -4.80
N CYS A 32 3.12 -16.24 -4.10
CA CYS A 32 3.18 -17.64 -3.68
C CYS A 32 2.08 -17.95 -2.65
N TYR A 33 1.71 -19.23 -2.54
CA TYR A 33 0.64 -19.66 -1.64
C TYR A 33 0.92 -19.31 -0.16
N ARG A 34 2.17 -19.41 0.29
CA ARG A 34 2.57 -19.01 1.65
C ARG A 34 2.29 -17.52 1.90
N GLN A 35 2.59 -16.67 0.93
CA GLN A 35 2.30 -15.23 1.01
C GLN A 35 0.80 -14.95 0.96
N ALA A 36 0.04 -15.69 0.13
CA ALA A 36 -1.42 -15.62 0.13
C ALA A 36 -2.01 -15.98 1.50
N LYS A 37 -1.54 -17.04 2.18
CA LYS A 37 -1.96 -17.33 3.58
C LYS A 37 -1.66 -16.19 4.55
N ARG A 38 -0.48 -15.57 4.44
CA ARG A 38 -0.11 -14.41 5.30
C ARG A 38 -0.98 -13.19 5.04
N LEU A 39 -1.33 -12.92 3.78
CA LEU A 39 -2.26 -11.86 3.42
C LEU A 39 -3.68 -12.19 3.90
N TRP A 40 -4.10 -13.45 3.75
CA TRP A 40 -5.40 -13.92 4.20
C TRP A 40 -5.58 -13.82 5.72
N LYS A 41 -4.58 -14.25 6.50
CA LYS A 41 -4.57 -14.09 7.96
C LYS A 41 -4.79 -12.61 8.34
N ARG A 42 -3.99 -11.71 7.77
CA ARG A 42 -4.11 -10.26 8.01
C ARG A 42 -5.45 -9.70 7.59
N TYR A 43 -5.97 -10.09 6.42
CA TYR A 43 -7.26 -9.62 5.94
C TYR A 43 -8.41 -10.07 6.86
N ARG A 44 -8.30 -11.24 7.49
CA ARG A 44 -9.28 -11.69 8.48
C ARG A 44 -9.22 -10.90 9.79
N GLU A 45 -8.03 -10.50 10.20
CA GLU A 45 -7.79 -9.78 11.46
C GLU A 45 -8.06 -8.27 11.32
N GLU A 46 -7.61 -7.66 10.24
CA GLU A 46 -7.53 -6.21 10.05
C GLU A 46 -8.41 -5.71 8.87
N GLY A 47 -9.09 -6.62 8.16
CA GLY A 47 -9.87 -6.29 6.96
C GLY A 47 -9.01 -5.74 5.82
N ALA A 48 -9.61 -4.88 4.99
CA ALA A 48 -8.90 -4.24 3.88
C ALA A 48 -7.73 -3.36 4.34
N ALA A 49 -7.83 -2.77 5.54
CA ALA A 49 -6.79 -1.91 6.11
C ALA A 49 -5.46 -2.65 6.30
N GLY A 50 -5.50 -3.94 6.69
CA GLY A 50 -4.29 -4.74 6.89
C GLY A 50 -3.55 -5.15 5.62
N LEU A 51 -4.12 -4.88 4.45
CA LEU A 51 -3.46 -5.07 3.16
C LEU A 51 -2.74 -3.81 2.66
N LYS A 52 -2.98 -2.65 3.28
CA LYS A 52 -2.22 -1.43 3.02
C LYS A 52 -0.77 -1.63 3.47
N HIS A 53 0.17 -1.13 2.67
CA HIS A 53 1.59 -1.13 3.01
C HIS A 53 1.81 -0.43 4.35
N ARG A 54 2.46 -1.11 5.31
CA ARG A 54 2.57 -0.62 6.69
C ARG A 54 3.38 0.67 6.85
N SER A 55 4.30 0.94 5.93
CA SER A 55 5.02 2.22 5.90
C SER A 55 4.28 3.34 5.17
N ALA A 56 3.14 3.06 4.52
CA ALA A 56 2.41 4.10 3.79
C ALA A 56 1.84 5.14 4.76
N GLY A 57 2.30 6.38 4.63
CA GLY A 57 1.98 7.49 5.53
C GLY A 57 2.93 7.64 6.71
N ARG A 58 3.87 6.70 6.92
CA ARG A 58 4.91 6.82 7.94
C ARG A 58 6.03 7.72 7.43
N ARG A 59 6.49 8.66 8.28
CA ARG A 59 7.68 9.47 8.01
C ARG A 59 8.92 8.57 7.93
N SER A 60 9.77 8.80 6.93
CA SER A 60 11.07 8.10 6.83
C SER A 60 11.94 8.43 8.04
N HIS A 61 12.72 7.46 8.53
CA HIS A 61 13.71 7.70 9.58
C HIS A 61 14.78 8.72 9.16
N HIS A 62 15.04 8.87 7.86
CA HIS A 62 15.96 9.86 7.31
C HIS A 62 15.28 11.16 6.87
N ALA A 63 14.00 11.36 7.17
CA ALA A 63 13.30 12.56 6.77
C ALA A 63 13.76 13.76 7.61
N TYR A 64 14.25 14.81 6.96
CA TYR A 64 14.49 16.10 7.58
C TYR A 64 13.24 16.66 8.27
N GLU A 65 13.45 17.54 9.25
CA GLU A 65 12.36 18.22 9.96
C GLU A 65 11.41 18.94 8.98
N PRO A 66 10.08 18.92 9.21
CA PRO A 66 9.12 19.59 8.35
C PRO A 66 9.45 21.06 8.07
N LYS A 67 10.00 21.78 9.07
CA LYS A 67 10.45 23.17 8.92
C LYS A 67 11.57 23.30 7.87
N TYR A 68 12.59 22.46 7.96
CA TYR A 68 13.70 22.45 7.01
C TYR A 68 13.21 22.10 5.59
N ARG A 69 12.37 21.07 5.46
CA ARG A 69 11.75 20.71 4.18
C ARG A 69 10.95 21.88 3.59
N GLY A 70 10.19 22.59 4.42
CA GLY A 70 9.44 23.78 3.99
C GLY A 70 10.34 24.91 3.50
N LYS A 71 11.48 25.17 4.17
CA LYS A 71 12.48 26.15 3.72
C LYS A 71 13.06 25.77 2.36
N VAL A 72 13.44 24.50 2.17
CA VAL A 72 13.99 24.02 0.89
C VAL A 72 12.96 24.14 -0.24
N LEU A 73 11.72 23.71 -0.03
CA LEU A 73 10.67 23.80 -1.06
C LEU A 73 10.36 25.24 -1.47
N ARG A 74 10.42 26.19 -0.52
CA ARG A 74 10.25 27.61 -0.80
C ARG A 74 11.37 28.13 -1.70
N LEU A 75 12.63 27.84 -1.35
CA LEU A 75 13.79 28.24 -2.14
C LEU A 75 13.74 27.66 -3.56
N VAL A 76 13.31 26.41 -3.70
CA VAL A 76 13.12 25.77 -5.02
C VAL A 76 12.06 26.52 -5.83
N ARG A 77 10.92 26.87 -5.23
CA ARG A 77 9.89 27.65 -5.94
C ARG A 77 10.40 29.04 -6.32
N GLU A 78 11.09 29.73 -5.43
CA GLU A 78 11.64 31.07 -5.68
C GLU A 78 12.65 31.06 -6.85
N LYS A 79 13.48 30.02 -6.95
CA LYS A 79 14.55 29.93 -7.96
C LYS A 79 14.13 29.29 -9.28
N TYR A 80 13.12 28.41 -9.27
CA TYR A 80 12.78 27.55 -10.41
C TYR A 80 11.30 27.57 -10.78
N SER A 81 10.53 28.57 -10.33
CA SER A 81 9.18 28.83 -10.87
C SER A 81 9.30 29.51 -12.23
N GLY A 82 9.71 28.77 -13.25
CA GLY A 82 9.56 29.21 -14.63
C GLY A 82 8.08 29.28 -15.03
N PRO A 83 7.72 30.02 -16.10
CA PRO A 83 6.38 29.93 -16.69
C PRO A 83 6.12 28.48 -17.10
N VAL A 84 4.92 27.99 -16.75
CA VAL A 84 4.44 26.65 -17.05
C VAL A 84 3.92 26.59 -18.47
#